data_AF-A0AAW2RW69-F1
#
_entry.id   AF-A0AAW2RW69-F1
#
_cell.length_a   1.000
_cell.length_b   1.000
_cell.length_c   1.000
_cell.angle_alpha   90.00
_cell.angle_beta   90.00
_cell.angle_gamma   90.00
#
_symmetry.space_group_name_H-M   'P 1'
#
loop_
_entity.id
_entity.type
_entity.pdbx_description
1 polymer ?
#
loop_
_entity_poly.entity_id
_entity_poly.type
_entity_poly.pdbx_seq_one_letter_code
_entity_poly.pdbx_strand_id
1 'polypeptide(L)'
;MTNGKHLLWLVERMIELKVADTAVKAWSEQASFTADLQRAFRDDAWRNIVPSLPAVVLRCTSRLANAVATGNILATRQVRMKLVRDWLPVLIICKDSVSLMGPNHKSLYLELEETFLRIISTLPLSDAQELLQQCLSFSTRNVDDCPHLVAAFTTWFRRANRPPQPDFCE
;
A
#
# COMPACT_ATOMS: atom_id res chain seq x y z
N MET A 1 -16.73 -7.71 18.58
CA MET A 1 -16.15 -6.93 17.46
C MET A 1 -16.90 -7.25 16.16
N THR A 2 -18.03 -6.58 15.93
CA THR A 2 -18.87 -6.71 14.72
C THR A 2 -18.49 -5.66 13.67
N ASN A 3 -18.16 -4.45 14.11
CA ASN A 3 -17.92 -3.29 13.21
C ASN A 3 -16.75 -3.46 12.23
N GLY A 4 -15.64 -4.08 12.65
CA GLY A 4 -14.49 -4.30 11.76
C GLY A 4 -14.77 -5.31 10.63
N LYS A 5 -15.59 -6.34 10.93
CA LYS A 5 -16.06 -7.28 9.90
C LYS A 5 -17.03 -6.59 8.93
N HIS A 6 -17.87 -5.67 9.43
CA HIS A 6 -18.78 -4.91 8.58
C HIS A 6 -18.05 -3.96 7.62
N LEU A 7 -16.97 -3.30 8.07
CA LEU A 7 -16.20 -2.41 7.20
C LEU A 7 -15.50 -3.18 6.07
N LEU A 8 -14.82 -4.28 6.40
CA LEU A 8 -14.16 -5.10 5.39
C LEU A 8 -15.17 -5.64 4.36
N TRP A 9 -16.29 -6.19 4.84
CA TRP A 9 -17.35 -6.67 3.97
C TRP A 9 -17.91 -5.57 3.06
N LEU A 10 -18.12 -4.37 3.61
CA LEU A 10 -18.61 -3.23 2.83
C LEU A 10 -17.61 -2.85 1.73
N VAL A 11 -16.32 -2.78 2.05
CA VAL A 11 -15.26 -2.51 1.06
C VAL A 11 -15.26 -3.55 -0.05
N GLU A 12 -15.28 -4.84 0.32
CA GLU A 12 -15.34 -5.94 -0.64
C GLU A 12 -16.58 -5.83 -1.53
N ARG A 13 -17.74 -5.53 -0.94
CA ARG A 13 -18.99 -5.40 -1.68
C ARG A 13 -19.00 -4.20 -2.63
N MET A 14 -18.42 -3.07 -2.22
CA MET A 14 -18.28 -1.90 -3.09
C MET A 14 -17.36 -2.19 -4.27
N ILE A 15 -16.29 -2.97 -4.08
CA ILE A 15 -15.39 -3.39 -5.17
C ILE A 15 -16.12 -4.32 -6.13
N GLU A 16 -16.81 -5.35 -5.62
CA GLU A 16 -17.59 -6.30 -6.43
C GLU A 16 -18.65 -5.60 -7.29
N LEU A 17 -19.34 -4.61 -6.71
CA LEU A 17 -20.37 -3.83 -7.38
C LEU A 17 -19.82 -2.67 -8.22
N LYS A 18 -18.49 -2.49 -8.29
CA LYS A 18 -17.82 -1.41 -9.03
C LYS A 18 -18.29 0.00 -8.64
N VAL A 19 -18.47 0.24 -7.34
CA VAL A 19 -18.86 1.54 -6.75
C VAL A 19 -17.85 2.03 -5.72
N ALA A 20 -16.61 1.54 -5.79
CA ALA A 20 -15.56 1.81 -4.81
C ALA A 20 -14.67 3.03 -5.16
N ASP A 21 -14.89 3.72 -6.28
CA ASP A 21 -14.05 4.86 -6.72
C ASP A 21 -13.99 5.98 -5.66
N THR A 22 -15.15 6.35 -5.12
CA THR A 22 -15.25 7.36 -4.06
C THR A 22 -14.59 6.88 -2.77
N ALA A 23 -14.72 5.59 -2.44
CA ALA A 23 -14.10 5.01 -1.25
C ALA A 23 -12.58 5.02 -1.36
N VAL A 24 -12.00 4.63 -2.51
CA VAL A 24 -10.54 4.68 -2.73
C VAL A 24 -10.03 6.11 -2.63
N LYS A 25 -10.71 7.08 -3.25
CA LYS A 25 -10.34 8.49 -3.16
C LYS A 25 -10.35 8.94 -1.69
N ALA A 26 -11.45 8.72 -0.99
CA ALA A 26 -11.58 9.09 0.42
C ALA A 26 -10.53 8.41 1.30
N TRP A 27 -10.22 7.13 1.06
CA TRP A 27 -9.20 6.35 1.77
C TRP A 27 -7.77 6.86 1.51
N SER A 28 -7.51 7.39 0.30
CA SER A 28 -6.23 8.00 -0.06
C SER A 28 -6.05 9.42 0.50
N GLU A 29 -7.13 10.08 0.95
CA GLU A 29 -7.11 11.47 1.43
C GLU A 29 -7.16 11.53 2.97
N GLN A 30 -6.36 10.68 3.63
CA GLN A 30 -6.39 10.45 5.09
C GLN A 30 -5.02 10.64 5.76
N ALA A 31 -4.23 11.64 5.34
CA ALA A 31 -2.87 11.84 5.85
C ALA A 31 -2.79 12.03 7.38
N SER A 32 -3.75 12.74 7.99
CA SER A 32 -3.79 12.91 9.45
C SER A 32 -4.08 11.58 10.16
N PHE A 33 -5.05 10.83 9.65
CA PHE A 33 -5.43 9.54 10.22
C PHE A 33 -4.29 8.52 10.12
N THR A 34 -3.60 8.44 8.98
CA THR A 34 -2.45 7.53 8.85
C THR A 34 -1.29 7.94 9.76
N ALA A 35 -1.06 9.24 9.97
CA ALA A 35 -0.09 9.73 10.95
C ALA A 35 -0.47 9.34 12.39
N ASP A 36 -1.76 9.41 12.74
CA ASP A 36 -2.26 8.98 14.05
C ASP A 36 -2.15 7.48 14.23
N LEU A 37 -2.43 6.67 13.19
CA LEU A 37 -2.19 5.23 13.21
C LEU A 37 -0.72 4.90 13.42
N GLN A 38 0.19 5.60 12.73
CA GLN A 38 1.63 5.40 12.92
C GLN A 38 2.05 5.65 14.37
N ARG A 39 1.55 6.73 15.00
CA ARG A 39 1.83 7.03 16.40
C ARG A 39 1.22 5.98 17.32
N ALA A 40 -0.05 5.66 17.12
CA ALA A 40 -0.77 4.70 17.95
C ALA A 40 -0.15 3.30 17.90
N PHE A 41 0.34 2.87 16.73
CA PHE A 41 0.88 1.52 16.55
C PHE A 41 2.32 1.34 17.05
N ARG A 42 3.09 2.42 17.20
CA ARG A 42 4.44 2.35 17.79
C ARG A 42 4.43 2.01 19.27
N ASP A 43 3.48 2.55 20.02
CA ASP A 43 3.50 2.50 21.49
C ASP A 43 2.83 1.24 22.07
N ASP A 44 2.40 0.29 21.23
CA ASP A 44 1.68 -0.95 21.59
C ASP A 44 0.40 -0.79 22.46
N ALA A 45 0.06 0.44 22.86
CA ALA A 45 -1.06 0.78 23.73
C ALA A 45 -2.43 0.41 23.12
N TRP A 46 -2.51 0.35 21.78
CA TRP A 46 -3.70 -0.07 21.05
C TRP A 46 -4.10 -1.53 21.33
N ARG A 47 -3.17 -2.40 21.76
CA ARG A 47 -3.41 -3.84 21.92
C ARG A 47 -4.51 -4.16 22.92
N ASN A 48 -4.59 -3.39 24.00
CA ASN A 48 -5.59 -3.60 25.06
C ASN A 48 -6.92 -2.88 24.76
N ILE A 49 -6.91 -1.94 23.81
CA ILE A 49 -8.07 -1.08 23.51
C ILE A 49 -8.79 -1.62 22.28
N VAL A 50 -8.07 -1.87 21.17
CA VAL A 50 -8.62 -2.32 19.90
C VAL A 50 -7.67 -3.30 19.17
N PRO A 51 -7.50 -4.54 19.68
CA PRO A 51 -6.52 -5.51 19.16
C PRO A 51 -6.72 -5.92 17.69
N SER A 52 -7.90 -5.71 17.11
CA SER A 52 -8.15 -6.06 15.70
C SER A 52 -7.98 -4.89 14.72
N LEU A 53 -7.79 -3.66 15.22
CA LEU A 53 -7.81 -2.46 14.38
C LEU A 53 -6.71 -2.47 13.30
N PRO A 54 -5.43 -2.76 13.59
CA PRO A 54 -4.41 -2.78 12.55
C PRO A 54 -4.73 -3.80 11.46
N ALA A 55 -5.18 -4.99 11.84
CA ALA A 55 -5.52 -6.05 10.90
C ALA A 55 -6.70 -5.67 9.99
N VAL A 56 -7.75 -5.09 10.55
CA VAL A 56 -8.93 -4.66 9.77
C VAL A 56 -8.55 -3.54 8.81
N VAL A 57 -7.82 -2.54 9.29
CA VAL A 57 -7.40 -1.40 8.48
C VAL A 57 -6.50 -1.86 7.34
N LEU A 58 -5.48 -2.68 7.61
CA LEU A 58 -4.57 -3.19 6.58
C LEU A 58 -5.28 -4.09 5.57
N ARG A 59 -6.28 -4.89 5.99
CA ARG A 59 -7.09 -5.67 5.04
C ARG A 59 -7.92 -4.77 4.13
N CYS A 60 -8.55 -3.73 4.68
CA CYS A 60 -9.30 -2.76 3.87
C CYS A 60 -8.37 -2.05 2.87
N THR A 61 -7.21 -1.59 3.34
CA THR A 61 -6.18 -0.98 2.48
C THR A 61 -5.71 -1.95 1.41
N SER A 62 -5.48 -3.22 1.74
CA SER A 62 -5.08 -4.25 0.76
C SER A 62 -6.14 -4.47 -0.31
N ARG A 63 -7.41 -4.63 0.07
CA ARG A 63 -8.52 -4.79 -0.90
C ARG A 63 -8.62 -3.61 -1.86
N LEU A 64 -8.59 -2.39 -1.33
CA LEU A 64 -8.68 -1.16 -2.13
C LEU A 64 -7.45 -0.99 -3.03
N ALA A 65 -6.25 -1.16 -2.48
CA ALA A 65 -5.00 -1.03 -3.24
C ALA A 65 -4.91 -2.10 -4.34
N ASN A 66 -5.33 -3.34 -4.07
CA ASN A 66 -5.30 -4.38 -5.08
C ASN A 66 -6.28 -4.09 -6.22
N ALA A 67 -7.50 -3.62 -5.90
CA ALA A 67 -8.46 -3.20 -6.93
C ALA A 67 -7.95 -2.03 -7.79
N VAL A 68 -7.16 -1.12 -7.21
CA VAL A 68 -6.45 -0.08 -7.97
C VAL A 68 -5.33 -0.67 -8.83
N ALA A 69 -4.53 -1.59 -8.28
CA ALA A 69 -3.38 -2.17 -8.96
C ALA A 69 -3.77 -3.09 -10.12
N THR A 70 -4.92 -3.76 -10.05
CA THR A 70 -5.46 -4.61 -11.13
C THR A 70 -6.25 -3.84 -12.17
N GLY A 71 -6.51 -2.54 -11.95
CA GLY A 71 -7.34 -1.73 -12.84
C GLY A 71 -8.86 -1.96 -12.68
N ASN A 72 -9.29 -2.70 -11.66
CA ASN A 72 -10.71 -2.81 -11.30
C ASN A 72 -11.30 -1.44 -10.88
N ILE A 73 -10.45 -0.57 -10.31
CA ILE A 73 -10.76 0.82 -9.98
C ILE A 73 -9.78 1.72 -10.70
N LEU A 74 -10.29 2.61 -11.54
CA LEU A 74 -9.48 3.57 -12.30
C LEU A 74 -9.17 4.80 -11.46
N ALA A 75 -8.18 4.68 -10.57
CA ALA A 75 -7.72 5.79 -9.74
C ALA A 75 -6.84 6.77 -10.52
N THR A 76 -7.00 8.07 -10.29
CA THR A 76 -6.13 9.10 -10.85
C THR A 76 -4.70 8.96 -10.32
N ARG A 77 -3.71 9.55 -11.03
CA ARG A 77 -2.31 9.60 -10.58
C ARG A 77 -2.19 10.06 -9.12
N GLN A 78 -2.90 11.14 -8.75
CA GLN A 78 -2.83 11.71 -7.41
C GLN A 78 -3.37 10.75 -6.34
N VAL A 79 -4.47 10.06 -6.64
CA VAL A 79 -5.06 9.06 -5.73
C VAL A 79 -4.10 7.88 -5.54
N ARG A 80 -3.54 7.34 -6.63
CA ARG A 80 -2.55 6.24 -6.56
C ARG A 80 -1.31 6.65 -5.75
N MET A 81 -0.81 7.86 -5.97
CA MET A 81 0.35 8.40 -5.25
C MET A 81 0.07 8.54 -3.75
N LYS A 82 -1.02 9.23 -3.36
CA LYS A 82 -1.37 9.43 -1.96
C LYS A 82 -1.67 8.10 -1.25
N LEU A 83 -2.36 7.19 -1.92
CA LEU A 83 -2.67 5.86 -1.37
C LEU A 83 -1.40 5.14 -0.96
N VAL A 84 -0.35 5.15 -1.79
CA VAL A 84 0.91 4.51 -1.41
C VAL A 84 1.65 5.36 -0.36
N ARG A 85 1.83 6.66 -0.61
CA ARG A 85 2.59 7.57 0.26
C ARG A 85 2.13 7.53 1.72
N ASP A 86 0.82 7.57 1.94
CA ASP A 86 0.28 7.74 3.30
C ASP A 86 0.15 6.40 4.04
N TRP A 87 -0.06 5.30 3.31
CA TRP A 87 -0.27 3.97 3.89
C TRP A 87 0.99 3.12 4.00
N LEU A 88 2.01 3.38 3.18
CA LEU A 88 3.30 2.69 3.23
C LEU A 88 3.97 2.79 4.62
N PRO A 89 4.03 3.96 5.30
CA PRO A 89 4.62 4.04 6.63
C PRO A 89 3.82 3.27 7.70
N VAL A 90 2.50 3.19 7.56
CA VAL A 90 1.64 2.39 8.46
C VAL A 90 1.97 0.91 8.32
N LEU A 91 2.13 0.43 7.08
CA LEU A 91 2.54 -0.93 6.77
C LEU A 91 3.89 -1.29 7.41
N ILE A 92 4.88 -0.39 7.28
CA ILE A 92 6.24 -0.58 7.83
C ILE A 92 6.20 -0.79 9.35
N ILE A 93 5.51 0.07 10.09
CA ILE A 93 5.42 -0.03 11.56
C ILE A 93 4.74 -1.34 11.99
N CYS A 94 3.65 -1.70 11.33
CA CYS A 94 2.92 -2.93 11.63
C CYS A 94 3.74 -4.20 11.33
N LYS A 95 4.62 -4.16 10.32
CA LYS A 95 5.53 -5.26 9.97
C LYS A 95 6.56 -5.51 11.07
N ASP A 96 7.08 -4.47 11.71
CA ASP A 96 8.04 -4.63 12.79
C ASP A 96 7.41 -5.25 14.06
N SER A 97 6.07 -5.21 14.17
CA SER A 97 5.29 -5.87 15.23
C SER A 97 4.97 -7.36 14.94
N VAL A 98 5.42 -7.92 13.82
CA VAL A 98 5.00 -9.23 13.27
C VAL A 98 5.35 -10.44 14.15
N SER A 99 6.34 -10.33 15.02
CA SER A 99 6.69 -11.40 15.99
C SER A 99 5.53 -11.77 16.93
N LEU A 100 4.43 -11.00 16.94
CA LEU A 100 3.35 -11.11 17.92
C LEU A 100 1.95 -11.31 17.31
N MET A 101 1.81 -11.33 15.98
CA MET A 101 0.50 -11.28 15.29
C MET A 101 0.07 -12.61 14.63
N GLY A 102 0.84 -13.69 14.73
CA GLY A 102 0.47 -15.01 14.18
C GLY A 102 0.63 -15.16 12.65
N PRO A 103 0.57 -16.40 12.12
CA PRO A 103 1.06 -16.73 10.77
C PRO A 103 0.25 -16.10 9.62
N ASN A 104 -1.07 -15.94 9.77
CA ASN A 104 -1.94 -15.34 8.74
C ASN A 104 -1.70 -13.86 8.48
N HIS A 105 -0.99 -13.15 9.37
CA HIS A 105 -0.70 -11.74 9.17
C HIS A 105 0.52 -11.54 8.27
N LYS A 106 1.49 -12.48 8.29
CA LYS A 106 2.68 -12.43 7.44
C LYS A 106 2.33 -12.38 5.94
N SER A 107 1.33 -13.15 5.50
CA SER A 107 0.88 -13.14 4.10
C SER A 107 0.23 -11.81 3.69
N LEU A 108 -0.58 -11.21 4.57
CA LEU A 108 -1.23 -9.92 4.29
C LEU A 108 -0.21 -8.79 4.09
N TYR A 109 0.85 -8.75 4.90
CA TYR A 109 1.91 -7.74 4.77
C TYR A 109 2.62 -7.87 3.42
N LEU A 110 3.02 -9.09 3.05
CA LEU A 110 3.68 -9.36 1.77
C LEU A 110 2.78 -9.02 0.57
N GLU A 111 1.50 -9.40 0.62
CA GLU A 111 0.52 -9.07 -0.42
C GLU A 111 0.38 -7.54 -0.60
N LEU A 112 0.33 -6.80 0.51
CA LEU A 112 0.20 -5.35 0.47
C LEU A 112 1.48 -4.67 -0.01
N GLU A 113 2.66 -5.14 0.41
CA GLU A 113 3.95 -4.68 -0.11
C GLU A 113 4.03 -4.86 -1.63
N GLU A 114 3.74 -6.07 -2.12
CA GLU A 114 3.73 -6.35 -3.56
C GLU A 114 2.73 -5.43 -4.29
N THR A 115 1.54 -5.26 -3.73
CA THR A 115 0.49 -4.42 -4.32
C THR A 115 0.92 -2.96 -4.41
N PHE A 116 1.54 -2.39 -3.38
CA PHE A 116 2.08 -1.03 -3.43
C PHE A 116 3.20 -0.91 -4.47
N LEU A 117 4.11 -1.88 -4.55
CA LEU A 117 5.17 -1.89 -5.56
C LEU A 117 4.62 -1.98 -6.99
N ARG A 118 3.52 -2.71 -7.19
CA ARG A 118 2.78 -2.75 -8.45
C ARG A 118 2.19 -1.39 -8.80
N ILE A 119 1.54 -0.71 -7.85
CA ILE A 119 1.03 0.65 -8.05
C ILE A 119 2.17 1.61 -8.40
N ILE A 120 3.26 1.60 -7.62
CA ILE A 120 4.45 2.44 -7.83
C ILE A 120 4.99 2.27 -9.25
N SER A 121 5.07 1.02 -9.73
CA SER A 121 5.59 0.70 -11.07
C SER A 121 4.74 1.30 -12.22
N THR A 122 3.50 1.71 -11.96
CA THR A 122 2.62 2.39 -12.92
C THR A 122 2.63 3.92 -12.83
N LEU A 123 3.32 4.49 -11.84
CA LEU A 123 3.41 5.95 -11.68
C LEU A 123 4.48 6.55 -12.60
N PRO A 124 4.42 7.87 -12.90
CA PRO A 124 5.50 8.60 -13.56
C PRO A 124 6.85 8.40 -12.85
N LEU A 125 7.95 8.56 -13.60
CA LEU A 125 9.28 8.18 -13.13
C LEU A 125 9.70 8.89 -11.83
N SER A 126 9.40 10.18 -11.71
CA SER A 126 9.71 11.00 -10.53
C SER A 126 8.94 10.54 -9.29
N ASP A 127 7.64 10.28 -9.44
CA ASP A 127 6.78 9.80 -8.36
C ASP A 127 7.20 8.40 -7.90
N ALA A 128 7.49 7.53 -8.87
CA ALA A 128 7.95 6.19 -8.58
C ALA A 128 9.29 6.21 -7.84
N GLN A 129 10.21 7.10 -8.20
CA GLN A 129 11.47 7.29 -7.50
C GLN A 129 11.26 7.70 -6.04
N GLU A 130 10.40 8.70 -5.78
CA GLU A 130 10.09 9.17 -4.42
C GLU A 130 9.58 8.02 -3.54
N LEU A 131 8.64 7.22 -4.03
CA LEU A 131 8.04 6.13 -3.26
C LEU A 131 8.96 4.90 -3.13
N LEU A 132 9.74 4.57 -4.16
CA LEU A 132 10.70 3.47 -4.10
C LEU A 132 11.79 3.72 -3.04
N GLN A 133 12.24 4.98 -2.89
CA GLN A 133 13.18 5.34 -1.82
C GLN A 133 12.61 5.05 -0.44
N GLN A 134 11.31 5.31 -0.21
CA GLN A 134 10.64 4.97 1.04
C GLN A 134 10.55 3.45 1.26
N CYS A 135 10.41 2.66 0.19
CA CYS A 135 10.34 1.20 0.27
C CYS A 135 11.67 0.53 0.66
N LEU A 136 12.80 1.25 0.64
CA LEU A 136 14.10 0.68 1.08
C LEU A 136 14.09 0.27 2.55
N SER A 137 13.21 0.83 3.38
CA SER A 137 13.04 0.39 4.77
C SER A 137 12.52 -1.04 4.90
N PHE A 138 11.97 -1.63 3.83
CA PHE A 138 11.58 -3.05 3.82
C PHE A 138 12.77 -4.00 3.91
N SER A 139 13.92 -3.62 3.34
CA SER A 139 15.10 -4.49 3.18
C SER A 139 16.04 -4.49 4.40
N THR A 140 15.59 -4.04 5.57
CA THR A 140 16.46 -3.80 6.74
C THR A 140 17.12 -5.04 7.33
N ARG A 141 16.86 -6.26 6.82
CA ARG A 141 17.45 -7.51 7.33
C ARG A 141 18.04 -8.45 6.27
N ASN A 142 17.42 -8.59 5.09
CA ASN A 142 18.00 -9.30 3.94
C ASN A 142 17.27 -8.90 2.64
N VAL A 143 18.01 -8.75 1.53
CA VAL A 143 17.43 -8.46 0.20
C VAL A 143 16.71 -9.68 -0.36
N ASP A 144 17.16 -10.89 0.00
CA ASP A 144 16.53 -12.16 -0.40
C ASP A 144 15.09 -12.30 0.13
N ASP A 145 14.74 -11.55 1.18
CA ASP A 145 13.40 -11.55 1.78
C ASP A 145 12.39 -10.66 1.02
N CYS A 146 12.83 -9.89 0.03
CA CYS A 146 12.00 -8.89 -0.67
C CYS A 146 12.15 -8.93 -2.22
N PRO A 147 11.85 -10.07 -2.88
CA PRO A 147 12.02 -10.21 -4.35
C PRO A 147 11.18 -9.19 -5.15
N HIS A 148 10.01 -8.81 -4.65
CA HIS A 148 9.15 -7.81 -5.29
C HIS A 148 9.78 -6.42 -5.33
N LEU A 149 10.55 -6.05 -4.30
CA LEU A 149 11.23 -4.76 -4.24
C LEU A 149 12.32 -4.66 -5.32
N VAL A 150 13.12 -5.73 -5.46
CA VAL A 150 14.15 -5.85 -6.50
C VAL A 150 13.52 -5.74 -7.89
N ALA A 151 12.39 -6.41 -8.13
CA ALA A 151 11.68 -6.34 -9.40
C ALA A 151 11.16 -4.93 -9.72
N ALA A 152 10.66 -4.21 -8.71
CA ALA A 152 10.16 -2.84 -8.86
C ALA A 152 11.31 -1.86 -9.17
N PHE A 153 12.42 -1.92 -8.44
CA PHE A 153 13.61 -1.11 -8.75
C PHE A 153 14.19 -1.43 -10.13
N THR A 154 14.29 -2.70 -10.49
CA THR A 154 14.76 -3.12 -11.83
C THR A 154 13.87 -2.53 -12.93
N THR A 155 12.55 -2.53 -12.70
CA THR A 155 11.59 -1.93 -13.62
C THR A 155 11.76 -0.42 -13.71
N TRP A 156 11.94 0.26 -12.59
CA TRP A 156 12.20 1.70 -12.56
C TRP A 156 13.51 2.07 -13.25
N PHE A 157 14.63 1.38 -12.96
CA PHE A 157 15.92 1.60 -13.61
C PHE A 157 15.83 1.42 -15.13
N ARG A 158 15.14 0.37 -15.59
CA ARG A 158 14.90 0.15 -17.03
C ARG A 158 14.13 1.31 -17.66
N ARG A 159 13.14 1.86 -16.96
CA ARG A 159 12.36 3.02 -17.45
C ARG A 159 13.21 4.30 -17.45
N ALA A 160 14.06 4.50 -16.46
CA ALA A 160 14.94 5.67 -16.34
C ALA A 160 16.03 5.70 -17.42
N ASN A 161 16.55 4.54 -17.80
CA ASN A 161 17.61 4.40 -18.81
C ASN A 161 17.09 4.30 -20.25
N ARG A 162 15.78 4.48 -20.48
CA ARG A 162 15.27 4.51 -21.86
C ARG A 162 15.77 5.79 -22.54
N PRO A 163 16.38 5.69 -23.74
CA PRO A 163 16.69 6.87 -24.51
C PRO A 163 15.39 7.65 -24.78
N PRO A 164 15.45 9.00 -24.83
CA PRO A 164 14.30 9.78 -25.26
C PRO A 164 13.85 9.26 -26.62
N GLN A 165 12.55 8.95 -26.75
CA GLN A 165 11.99 8.57 -28.04
C GLN A 165 12.27 9.74 -29.01
N PRO A 166 12.80 9.49 -30.22
CA PRO A 166 12.87 10.54 -31.21
C PRO A 166 11.44 11.03 -31.46
N ASP A 167 11.20 12.31 -31.19
CA ASP A 167 9.95 12.97 -31.53
C ASP A 167 9.77 12.86 -33.04
N PHE A 168 8.93 11.93 -33.49
CA PHE A 168 8.42 11.96 -34.86
C PHE A 168 7.45 13.15 -34.94
N CYS A 169 8.00 14.31 -35.28
CA CYS A 169 7.22 15.42 -35.81
C CYS A 169 6.82 15.05 -37.25
N GLU A 170 5.52 14.84 -37.48
CA GLU A 170 4.87 15.12 -38.76
C GLU A 170 3.98 16.36 -38.60
#